data_AF-A0A935HZD5-F1
#
_entry.id   AF-A0A935HZD5-F1
#
_cell.length_a   1.000
_cell.length_b   1.000
_cell.length_c   1.000
_cell.angle_alpha   90.00
_cell.angle_beta   90.00
_cell.angle_gamma   90.00
#
_symmetry.space_group_name_H-M   'P 1'
#
loop_
_entity.id
_entity.type
_entity.pdbx_description
1 polymer ?
#
loop_
_entity_poly.entity_id
_entity_poly.type
_entity_poly.pdbx_seq_one_letter_code
_entity_poly.pdbx_strand_id
1 'polypeptide(L)'
;MGSKLRFSANSPLDLSGLIKSIKKTEVKKDAGNPESSDWYSEAVSNIQKAEYNVSFSEDMNAFQSPNRANNMRFIYQKNGFTAMLRNNKIALFDESDKAIEEKNKKYNYLDEWKVNFKLEEVSKELNSYSENSFTDFNGNEFNTNKNLISIENENLRIQYSNDEKGMRQDFIVKNKPEGAGQLKLNINADTELKMITGADVLMFKDEKGDLKLKYSSLKVWDANGKELRAYFEKSNYELRVTNYEFKRRKSKI
;
A
#
# COMPACT_ATOMS: atom_id res chain seq x y z
N MET A 1 -30.07 7.11 -0.68
CA MET A 1 -29.38 6.21 -1.63
C MET A 1 -28.06 6.85 -2.01
N GLY A 2 -26.99 6.57 -1.25
CA GLY A 2 -25.71 7.25 -1.37
C GLY A 2 -24.70 6.45 -2.17
N SER A 3 -24.21 7.03 -3.27
CA SER A 3 -23.17 6.52 -4.15
C SER A 3 -21.86 6.26 -3.39
N LYS A 4 -21.47 4.98 -3.25
CA LYS A 4 -20.12 4.56 -2.86
C LYS A 4 -19.17 4.81 -4.04
N LEU A 5 -18.47 5.94 -4.04
CA LEU A 5 -17.38 6.19 -4.97
C LEU A 5 -16.10 5.52 -4.45
N ARG A 6 -15.70 4.48 -5.18
CA ARG A 6 -14.54 3.61 -5.02
C ARG A 6 -13.53 3.93 -6.12
N PHE A 7 -12.23 3.91 -5.86
CA PHE A 7 -11.17 3.82 -6.89
C PHE A 7 -9.97 3.07 -6.29
N SER A 8 -9.38 2.02 -6.88
CA SER A 8 -8.92 1.75 -8.25
C SER A 8 -7.65 2.53 -8.61
N ALA A 9 -6.53 1.80 -8.66
CA ALA A 9 -5.45 2.12 -9.58
C ALA A 9 -5.97 1.88 -11.00
N ASN A 10 -6.28 2.94 -11.75
CA ASN A 10 -6.28 2.86 -13.21
C ASN A 10 -4.80 3.01 -13.61
N SER A 11 -4.19 2.16 -14.42
CA SER A 11 -4.60 0.97 -15.16
C SER A 11 -3.49 -0.07 -14.98
N PRO A 12 -3.71 -1.38 -15.21
CA PRO A 12 -2.60 -2.25 -15.58
C PRO A 12 -1.79 -1.56 -16.68
N LEU A 13 -0.47 -1.73 -16.69
CA LEU A 13 0.36 -1.42 -17.88
C LEU A 13 -0.46 -1.75 -19.12
N ASP A 14 -0.74 -0.75 -19.96
CA ASP A 14 -1.57 -0.93 -21.15
C ASP A 14 -0.82 -1.83 -22.15
N LEU A 15 -0.94 -3.14 -21.93
CA LEU A 15 -0.43 -4.20 -22.79
C LEU A 15 -1.42 -4.52 -23.91
N SER A 16 -2.52 -3.77 -24.06
CA SER A 16 -3.54 -4.03 -25.08
C SER A 16 -2.98 -3.93 -26.50
N GLY A 17 -1.92 -3.13 -26.70
CA GLY A 17 -1.15 -3.05 -27.93
C GLY A 17 -0.27 -4.28 -28.22
N LEU A 18 0.14 -5.03 -27.20
CA LEU A 18 1.00 -6.22 -27.31
C LEU A 18 0.22 -7.53 -27.48
N ILE A 19 -1.01 -7.60 -26.99
CA ILE A 19 -1.82 -8.84 -26.94
C ILE A 19 -2.64 -9.07 -28.24
N LYS A 20 -2.74 -8.08 -29.13
CA LYS A 20 -3.63 -8.12 -30.32
C LYS A 20 -3.34 -9.22 -31.35
N SER A 21 -2.29 -10.03 -31.22
CA SER A 21 -1.97 -11.11 -32.17
C SER A 21 -2.19 -12.54 -31.67
N ILE A 22 -2.66 -12.77 -30.44
CA ILE A 22 -2.89 -14.12 -29.94
C ILE A 22 -4.30 -14.57 -30.37
N LYS A 23 -4.38 -15.31 -31.49
CA LYS A 23 -5.62 -15.96 -31.92
C LYS A 23 -6.09 -16.91 -30.82
N LYS A 24 -7.33 -16.73 -30.41
CA LYS A 24 -8.07 -17.58 -29.47
C LYS A 24 -8.29 -18.96 -30.10
N THR A 25 -7.47 -19.93 -29.73
CA THR A 25 -7.73 -21.34 -30.03
C THR A 25 -8.50 -21.92 -28.84
N GLU A 26 -9.73 -22.41 -29.08
CA GLU A 26 -10.52 -23.11 -28.07
C GLU A 26 -9.85 -24.45 -27.73
N VAL A 27 -9.36 -24.58 -26.49
CA VAL A 27 -8.80 -25.83 -25.97
C VAL A 27 -9.93 -26.70 -25.42
N LYS A 28 -10.10 -27.91 -25.99
CA LYS A 28 -11.00 -28.94 -25.46
C LYS A 28 -10.48 -29.42 -24.09
N LYS A 29 -11.40 -29.55 -23.13
CA LYS A 29 -11.13 -30.14 -21.81
C LYS A 29 -10.70 -31.60 -21.97
N ASP A 30 -9.44 -31.88 -21.65
CA ASP A 30 -8.91 -33.24 -21.61
C ASP A 30 -8.96 -33.76 -20.17
N ALA A 31 -9.61 -34.91 -19.95
CA ALA A 31 -10.01 -35.42 -18.64
C ALA A 31 -8.88 -36.17 -17.88
N GLY A 32 -7.66 -36.15 -18.41
CA GLY A 32 -6.51 -36.86 -17.84
C GLY A 32 -5.38 -35.96 -17.29
N ASN A 33 -5.50 -34.63 -17.39
CA ASN A 33 -4.47 -33.72 -16.89
C ASN A 33 -4.85 -33.19 -15.49
N PRO A 34 -4.10 -33.47 -14.42
CA PRO A 34 -4.38 -32.90 -13.10
C PRO A 34 -4.41 -31.36 -13.11
N GLU A 35 -3.69 -30.70 -14.03
CA GLU A 35 -3.72 -29.24 -14.23
C GLU A 35 -5.01 -28.74 -14.92
N SER A 36 -5.81 -29.61 -15.57
CA SER A 36 -7.09 -29.26 -16.21
C SER A 36 -8.32 -29.52 -15.32
N SER A 37 -8.08 -30.00 -14.10
CA SER A 37 -9.12 -30.34 -13.14
C SER A 37 -9.68 -29.11 -12.43
N ASP A 38 -10.95 -29.20 -12.03
CA ASP A 38 -11.61 -28.14 -11.26
C ASP A 38 -10.90 -27.89 -9.91
N TRP A 39 -10.29 -28.93 -9.31
CA TRP A 39 -9.53 -28.81 -8.06
C TRP A 39 -8.26 -27.97 -8.22
N TYR A 40 -7.52 -28.12 -9.33
CA TYR A 40 -6.28 -27.38 -9.56
C TYR A 40 -6.57 -25.90 -9.75
N SER A 41 -7.60 -25.59 -10.53
CA SER A 41 -8.06 -24.21 -10.74
C SER A 41 -8.50 -23.56 -9.41
N GLU A 42 -9.22 -24.32 -8.56
CA GLU A 42 -9.61 -23.86 -7.23
C GLU A 42 -8.42 -23.66 -6.30
N ALA A 43 -7.47 -24.59 -6.28
CA ALA A 43 -6.24 -24.49 -5.49
C ALA A 43 -5.41 -23.25 -5.89
N VAL A 44 -5.21 -23.02 -7.19
CA VAL A 44 -4.54 -21.83 -7.71
C VAL A 44 -5.28 -20.56 -7.33
N SER A 45 -6.61 -20.55 -7.45
CA SER A 45 -7.44 -19.39 -7.03
C SER A 45 -7.29 -19.09 -5.53
N ASN A 46 -7.27 -20.12 -4.70
CA ASN A 46 -7.11 -19.98 -3.25
C ASN A 46 -5.72 -19.47 -2.89
N ILE A 47 -4.67 -19.93 -3.58
CA ILE A 47 -3.31 -19.40 -3.43
C ILE A 47 -3.27 -17.91 -3.81
N GLN A 48 -3.83 -17.54 -4.96
CA GLN A 48 -3.87 -16.14 -5.41
C GLN A 48 -4.64 -15.24 -4.43
N LYS A 49 -5.73 -15.71 -3.84
CA LYS A 49 -6.47 -14.97 -2.80
C LYS A 49 -5.65 -14.86 -1.51
N ALA A 50 -4.94 -15.92 -1.14
CA ALA A 50 -4.10 -15.94 0.06
C ALA A 50 -2.89 -14.99 -0.06
N GLU A 51 -2.46 -14.64 -1.27
CA GLU A 51 -1.38 -13.66 -1.48
C GLU A 51 -1.71 -12.25 -0.98
N TYR A 52 -3.00 -11.93 -0.75
CA TYR A 52 -3.39 -10.66 -0.13
C TYR A 52 -3.33 -10.70 1.41
N ASN A 53 -3.17 -11.89 1.99
CA ASN A 53 -3.05 -12.03 3.44
C ASN A 53 -1.68 -11.55 3.91
N VAL A 54 -1.66 -11.15 5.17
CA VAL A 54 -0.45 -10.88 5.92
C VAL A 54 0.18 -12.23 6.29
N SER A 55 1.47 -12.35 6.06
CA SER A 55 2.27 -13.50 6.50
C SER A 55 3.61 -13.03 7.06
N PHE A 56 4.18 -13.82 7.96
CA PHE A 56 5.55 -13.61 8.40
C PHE A 56 6.51 -14.14 7.33
N SER A 57 7.58 -13.40 7.05
CA SER A 57 8.67 -13.79 6.15
C SER A 57 9.91 -14.06 6.98
N GLU A 58 10.37 -15.29 7.03
CA GLU A 58 11.60 -15.66 7.76
C GLU A 58 12.82 -14.95 7.17
N ASP A 59 12.96 -14.93 5.83
CA ASP A 59 14.08 -14.28 5.13
C ASP A 59 14.25 -12.80 5.47
N MET A 60 13.13 -12.09 5.65
CA MET A 60 13.12 -10.66 5.97
C MET A 60 12.95 -10.40 7.47
N ASN A 61 12.72 -11.45 8.26
CA ASN A 61 12.34 -11.40 9.67
C ASN A 61 11.23 -10.35 9.94
N ALA A 62 10.20 -10.32 9.11
CA ALA A 62 9.16 -9.29 9.14
C ALA A 62 7.82 -9.78 8.61
N PHE A 63 6.73 -9.17 9.09
CA PHE A 63 5.43 -9.34 8.47
C PHE A 63 5.37 -8.62 7.13
N GLN A 64 4.68 -9.23 6.17
CA GLN A 64 4.50 -8.68 4.84
C GLN A 64 3.11 -8.99 4.28
N SER A 65 2.71 -8.25 3.26
CA SER A 65 1.60 -8.63 2.39
C SER A 65 1.98 -8.39 0.92
N PRO A 66 2.05 -9.44 0.09
CA PRO A 66 2.07 -9.30 -1.34
C PRO A 66 0.77 -8.67 -1.87
N ASN A 67 0.84 -8.07 -3.06
CA ASN A 67 -0.33 -7.55 -3.77
C ASN A 67 -0.14 -7.82 -5.26
N ARG A 68 -0.64 -8.98 -5.72
CA ARG A 68 -0.44 -9.45 -7.10
C ARG A 68 -1.05 -8.51 -8.13
N ALA A 69 -2.28 -8.04 -7.91
CA ALA A 69 -2.99 -7.16 -8.84
C ALA A 69 -2.20 -5.89 -9.18
N ASN A 70 -1.43 -5.37 -8.23
CA ASN A 70 -0.65 -4.14 -8.41
C ASN A 70 0.87 -4.40 -8.52
N ASN A 71 1.30 -5.66 -8.55
CA ASN A 71 2.71 -6.07 -8.48
C ASN A 71 3.50 -5.40 -7.33
N MET A 72 2.86 -5.21 -6.19
CA MET A 72 3.47 -4.58 -5.00
C MET A 72 3.70 -5.59 -3.88
N ARG A 73 4.66 -5.28 -3.00
CA ARG A 73 4.85 -5.94 -1.71
C ARG A 73 4.95 -4.86 -0.64
N PHE A 74 4.28 -5.10 0.48
CA PHE A 74 4.36 -4.27 1.67
C PHE A 74 5.06 -5.04 2.78
N ILE A 75 6.03 -4.42 3.45
CA ILE A 75 6.73 -4.97 4.61
C ILE A 75 6.42 -4.07 5.81
N TYR A 76 5.90 -4.65 6.89
CA TYR A 76 5.39 -3.89 8.03
C TYR A 76 6.46 -3.69 9.10
N GLN A 77 6.58 -2.45 9.58
CA GLN A 77 7.47 -2.02 10.65
C GLN A 77 6.62 -1.44 11.78
N LYS A 78 7.15 -1.41 13.00
CA LYS A 78 6.37 -0.98 14.17
C LYS A 78 5.82 0.44 14.05
N ASN A 79 6.56 1.34 13.41
CA ASN A 79 6.15 2.71 13.16
C ASN A 79 5.85 2.99 11.68
N GLY A 80 5.67 1.97 10.83
CA GLY A 80 5.66 2.24 9.39
C GLY A 80 5.53 1.03 8.47
N PHE A 81 5.84 1.23 7.21
CA PHE A 81 5.91 0.15 6.21
C PHE A 81 6.84 0.51 5.06
N THR A 82 7.36 -0.50 4.39
CA THR A 82 8.03 -0.36 3.09
C THR A 82 7.10 -0.81 1.98
N ALA A 83 6.96 -0.02 0.92
CA ALA A 83 6.35 -0.43 -0.34
C ALA A 83 7.42 -0.61 -1.42
N MET A 84 7.35 -1.71 -2.16
CA MET A 84 8.28 -2.03 -3.24
C MET A 84 7.62 -2.95 -4.27
N LEU A 85 8.31 -3.24 -5.38
CA LEU A 85 7.87 -4.25 -6.35
C LEU A 85 7.82 -5.65 -5.71
N ARG A 86 6.81 -6.44 -6.06
CA ARG A 86 6.75 -7.86 -5.71
C ARG A 86 7.71 -8.69 -6.58
N ASN A 87 7.73 -8.37 -7.87
CA ASN A 87 8.59 -8.99 -8.88
C ASN A 87 9.01 -7.91 -9.89
N ASN A 88 10.31 -7.82 -10.17
CA ASN A 88 10.86 -6.91 -11.19
C ASN A 88 10.94 -7.58 -12.58
N LYS A 89 10.81 -8.90 -12.68
CA LYS A 89 10.94 -9.71 -13.89
C LYS A 89 9.56 -9.99 -14.51
N ILE A 90 9.32 -9.46 -15.71
CA ILE A 90 8.09 -9.64 -16.47
C ILE A 90 8.37 -10.59 -17.64
N ALA A 91 7.65 -11.72 -17.71
CA ALA A 91 7.67 -12.59 -18.88
C ALA A 91 7.03 -11.89 -20.09
N LEU A 92 7.72 -11.91 -21.23
CA LEU A 92 7.20 -11.44 -22.52
C LEU A 92 6.60 -12.59 -23.35
N PHE A 93 6.15 -13.64 -22.66
CA PHE A 93 5.57 -14.86 -23.22
C PHE A 93 4.50 -15.39 -22.26
N ASP A 94 3.67 -16.31 -22.74
CA ASP A 94 2.72 -17.01 -21.89
C ASP A 94 3.47 -18.02 -21.02
N GLU A 95 3.54 -17.78 -19.71
CA GLU A 95 4.23 -18.67 -18.77
C GLU A 95 3.62 -20.09 -18.72
N SER A 96 2.39 -20.28 -19.20
CA SER A 96 1.74 -21.59 -19.33
C SER A 96 2.09 -22.32 -20.63
N ASP A 97 2.69 -21.64 -21.62
CA ASP A 97 3.08 -22.24 -22.89
C ASP A 97 4.37 -23.07 -22.73
N LYS A 98 4.17 -24.38 -22.53
CA LYS A 98 5.25 -25.37 -22.38
C LYS A 98 6.04 -25.61 -23.68
N ALA A 99 5.58 -25.11 -24.82
CA ALA A 99 6.28 -25.28 -26.10
C ALA A 99 7.45 -24.29 -26.28
N ILE A 100 7.52 -23.25 -25.46
CA ILE A 100 8.60 -22.26 -25.52
C ILE A 100 9.82 -22.81 -24.78
N GLU A 101 10.84 -23.20 -25.56
CA GLU A 101 12.14 -23.59 -25.02
C GLU A 101 12.73 -22.47 -24.14
N GLU A 102 13.40 -22.84 -23.05
CA GLU A 102 13.96 -21.90 -22.06
C GLU A 102 14.82 -20.80 -22.70
N LYS A 103 15.66 -21.17 -23.69
CA LYS A 103 16.53 -20.22 -24.41
C LYS A 103 15.78 -19.13 -25.18
N ASN A 104 14.50 -19.37 -25.48
CA ASN A 104 13.63 -18.45 -26.22
C ASN A 104 12.75 -17.60 -25.28
N LYS A 105 12.75 -17.86 -23.97
CA LYS A 105 12.02 -17.08 -22.98
C LYS A 105 12.65 -15.70 -22.85
N LYS A 106 11.90 -14.68 -23.27
CA LYS A 106 12.31 -13.27 -23.16
C LYS A 106 11.64 -12.62 -21.97
N TYR A 107 12.40 -11.80 -21.27
CA TYR A 107 11.93 -11.07 -20.11
C TYR A 107 12.20 -9.58 -20.28
N ASN A 108 11.32 -8.78 -19.71
CA ASN A 108 11.60 -7.38 -19.44
C ASN A 108 11.82 -7.20 -17.93
N TYR A 109 12.63 -6.22 -17.56
CA TYR A 109 12.92 -5.91 -16.17
C TYR A 109 12.43 -4.50 -15.86
N LEU A 110 11.68 -4.38 -14.78
CA LEU A 110 11.28 -3.11 -14.23
C LEU A 110 12.40 -2.56 -13.36
N ASP A 111 12.63 -1.25 -13.46
CA ASP A 111 13.49 -0.52 -12.52
C ASP A 111 12.98 -0.73 -11.10
N GLU A 112 13.85 -1.22 -10.21
CA GLU A 112 13.51 -1.43 -8.81
C GLU A 112 13.30 -0.09 -8.11
N TRP A 113 12.38 -0.07 -7.16
CA TRP A 113 12.13 1.08 -6.32
C TRP A 113 11.59 0.63 -4.97
N LYS A 114 11.84 1.48 -3.97
CA LYS A 114 11.30 1.32 -2.62
C LYS A 114 10.86 2.66 -2.07
N VAL A 115 9.81 2.64 -1.26
CA VAL A 115 9.39 3.78 -0.43
C VAL A 115 9.23 3.28 0.99
N ASN A 116 10.05 3.80 1.90
CA ASN A 116 10.02 3.47 3.30
C ASN A 116 9.27 4.58 4.07
N PHE A 117 8.04 4.28 4.46
CA PHE A 117 7.18 5.19 5.22
C PHE A 117 7.35 4.96 6.71
N LYS A 118 7.67 6.01 7.46
CA LYS A 118 7.81 5.97 8.92
C LYS A 118 7.04 7.10 9.57
N LEU A 119 6.28 6.78 10.60
CA LEU A 119 5.70 7.73 11.52
C LEU A 119 6.76 8.09 12.56
N GLU A 120 7.18 9.35 12.56
CA GLU A 120 8.23 9.87 13.44
C GLU A 120 7.64 10.50 14.70
N GLU A 121 6.53 11.24 14.56
CA GLU A 121 5.93 11.99 15.67
C GLU A 121 4.40 12.05 15.54
N VAL A 122 3.70 12.06 16.68
CA VAL A 122 2.30 12.48 16.77
C VAL A 122 2.17 13.49 17.89
N SER A 123 1.77 14.72 17.56
CA SER A 123 1.74 15.83 18.53
C SER A 123 0.69 16.88 18.15
N LYS A 124 0.36 17.79 19.07
CA LYS A 124 -0.38 19.02 18.72
C LYS A 124 0.53 20.22 18.52
N GLU A 125 1.80 20.09 18.90
CA GLU A 125 2.88 21.08 18.76
C GLU A 125 4.15 20.30 18.40
N LEU A 126 4.74 20.57 17.23
CA LEU A 126 5.95 19.86 16.79
C LEU A 126 7.15 20.31 17.62
N ASN A 127 8.08 19.40 17.92
CA ASN A 127 9.26 19.63 18.77
C ASN A 127 8.94 19.89 20.25
N SER A 128 7.73 19.58 20.73
CA SER A 128 7.51 19.47 22.18
C SER A 128 8.05 18.13 22.65
N TYR A 129 9.02 18.12 23.57
CA TYR A 129 9.35 16.92 24.32
C TYR A 129 8.10 16.49 25.09
N SER A 130 7.39 15.50 24.56
CA SER A 130 6.26 14.86 25.21
C SER A 130 6.80 13.64 25.97
N GLU A 131 6.57 13.58 27.28
CA GLU A 131 6.85 12.36 28.06
C GLU A 131 6.01 11.17 27.55
N ASN A 132 4.86 11.47 26.92
CA ASN A 132 3.98 10.48 26.29
C ASN A 132 4.33 10.31 24.81
N SER A 133 5.23 9.36 24.52
CA SER A 133 5.55 9.02 23.13
C SER A 133 4.39 8.26 22.48
N PHE A 134 3.75 8.88 21.49
CA PHE A 134 2.71 8.22 20.68
C PHE A 134 3.30 7.18 19.73
N THR A 135 4.58 7.30 19.38
CA THR A 135 5.26 6.46 18.39
C THR A 135 6.14 5.38 19.02
N ASP A 136 6.20 5.30 20.35
CA ASP A 136 6.87 4.19 21.03
C ASP A 136 5.99 2.94 21.01
N PHE A 137 6.34 2.02 20.12
CA PHE A 137 5.74 0.70 20.02
C PHE A 137 6.70 -0.40 20.53
N ASN A 138 7.76 -0.04 21.27
CA ASN A 138 8.63 -1.02 21.90
C ASN A 138 7.81 -1.87 22.88
N GLY A 139 8.12 -3.16 22.96
CA GLY A 139 7.31 -4.13 23.73
C GLY A 139 5.94 -4.49 23.14
N ASN A 140 5.43 -3.73 22.17
CA ASN A 140 4.16 -4.05 21.51
C ASN A 140 4.37 -5.04 20.35
N GLU A 141 3.44 -5.96 20.19
CA GLU A 141 3.46 -6.99 19.14
C GLU A 141 2.45 -6.67 18.03
N PHE A 142 2.69 -7.23 16.84
CA PHE A 142 1.73 -7.15 15.77
C PHE A 142 0.56 -8.11 16.02
N ASN A 143 -0.66 -7.62 15.84
CA ASN A 143 -1.86 -8.44 15.76
C ASN A 143 -2.23 -8.66 14.29
N THR A 144 -2.27 -9.92 13.84
CA THR A 144 -2.58 -10.29 12.46
C THR A 144 -3.87 -11.09 12.35
N ASN A 145 -4.67 -10.80 11.33
CA ASN A 145 -5.83 -11.61 10.96
C ASN A 145 -6.07 -11.53 9.44
N LYS A 146 -5.76 -12.60 8.72
CA LYS A 146 -5.88 -12.68 7.25
C LYS A 146 -5.16 -11.51 6.59
N ASN A 147 -5.88 -10.62 5.92
CA ASN A 147 -5.35 -9.45 5.23
C ASN A 147 -5.18 -8.21 6.12
N LEU A 148 -5.41 -8.35 7.42
CA LEU A 148 -5.27 -7.29 8.42
C LEU A 148 -4.00 -7.50 9.25
N ILE A 149 -3.27 -6.42 9.49
CA ILE A 149 -2.26 -6.34 10.55
C ILE A 149 -2.38 -5.01 11.27
N SER A 150 -2.18 -5.02 12.58
CA SER A 150 -2.17 -3.80 13.38
C SER A 150 -1.11 -3.88 14.46
N ILE A 151 -0.64 -2.71 14.87
CA ILE A 151 0.18 -2.53 16.06
C ILE A 151 -0.39 -1.35 16.84
N GLU A 152 -0.38 -1.46 18.16
CA GLU A 152 -0.96 -0.46 19.02
C GLU A 152 -0.20 -0.33 20.32
N ASN A 153 -0.15 0.88 20.85
CA ASN A 153 0.22 1.18 22.24
C ASN A 153 -1.00 1.83 22.93
N GLU A 154 -0.81 2.45 24.08
CA GLU A 154 -1.87 3.13 24.83
C GLU A 154 -2.49 4.31 24.07
N ASN A 155 -1.71 4.98 23.22
CA ASN A 155 -2.05 6.28 22.61
C ASN A 155 -2.50 6.19 21.15
N LEU A 156 -1.99 5.22 20.41
CA LEU A 156 -2.14 5.10 18.97
C LEU A 156 -2.26 3.64 18.54
N ARG A 157 -3.12 3.40 17.55
CA ARG A 157 -3.11 2.16 16.75
C ARG A 157 -2.84 2.52 15.30
N ILE A 158 -1.91 1.80 14.69
CA ILE A 158 -1.69 1.79 13.24
C ILE A 158 -2.25 0.48 12.71
N GLN A 159 -3.15 0.57 11.74
CA GLN A 159 -3.81 -0.59 11.15
C GLN A 159 -3.58 -0.59 9.65
N TYR A 160 -3.31 -1.77 9.12
CA TYR A 160 -3.13 -2.02 7.69
C TYR A 160 -4.11 -3.10 7.24
N SER A 161 -4.69 -2.91 6.05
CA SER A 161 -5.47 -3.93 5.36
C SER A 161 -5.04 -3.99 3.90
N ASN A 162 -4.97 -5.19 3.32
CA ASN A 162 -4.55 -5.37 1.93
C ASN A 162 -5.64 -6.08 1.12
N ASP A 163 -5.95 -5.58 -0.08
CA ASP A 163 -6.88 -6.19 -1.02
C ASP A 163 -6.39 -5.99 -2.46
N GLU A 164 -7.16 -6.44 -3.45
CA GLU A 164 -6.80 -6.27 -4.87
C GLU A 164 -6.57 -4.81 -5.29
N LYS A 165 -7.08 -3.82 -4.55
CA LYS A 165 -6.91 -2.39 -4.86
C LYS A 165 -5.62 -1.81 -4.30
N GLY A 166 -4.98 -2.50 -3.35
CA GLY A 166 -3.78 -2.03 -2.68
C GLY A 166 -3.80 -2.28 -1.17
N MET A 167 -2.83 -1.69 -0.48
CA MET A 167 -2.79 -1.63 0.97
C MET A 167 -3.39 -0.30 1.46
N ARG A 168 -4.24 -0.38 2.47
CA ARG A 168 -4.85 0.73 3.18
C ARG A 168 -4.25 0.85 4.57
N GLN A 169 -3.85 2.05 4.95
CA GLN A 169 -3.39 2.40 6.29
C GLN A 169 -4.45 3.27 7.00
N ASP A 170 -4.67 3.00 8.28
CA ASP A 170 -5.48 3.80 9.19
C ASP A 170 -4.68 4.15 10.44
N PHE A 171 -4.86 5.38 10.91
CA PHE A 171 -4.39 5.82 12.23
C PHE A 171 -5.59 6.00 13.15
N ILE A 172 -5.57 5.34 14.30
CA ILE A 172 -6.61 5.47 15.33
C ILE A 172 -5.96 6.09 16.57
N VAL A 173 -6.26 7.36 16.79
CA VAL A 173 -5.77 8.15 17.93
C VAL A 173 -6.65 7.84 19.14
N LYS A 174 -6.09 7.10 20.10
CA LYS A 174 -6.81 6.65 21.30
C LYS A 174 -6.88 7.74 22.36
N ASN A 175 -5.74 8.39 22.60
CA ASN A 175 -5.63 9.48 23.55
C ASN A 175 -5.31 10.78 22.82
N LYS A 176 -5.80 11.90 23.36
CA LYS A 176 -5.50 13.22 22.83
C LYS A 176 -4.05 13.58 23.17
N PRO A 177 -3.17 13.90 22.20
CA PRO A 177 -1.83 14.37 22.52
C PRO A 177 -1.89 15.73 23.24
N GLU A 178 -0.85 16.02 24.02
CA GLU A 178 -0.71 17.28 24.73
C GLU A 178 -0.56 18.48 23.77
N GLY A 179 -0.81 19.69 24.27
CA GLY A 179 -0.69 20.94 23.52
C GLY A 179 -2.02 21.53 23.03
N ALA A 180 -2.00 22.81 22.67
CA ALA A 180 -3.19 23.55 22.26
C ALA A 180 -3.43 23.52 20.74
N GLY A 181 -2.39 23.19 19.94
CA GLY A 181 -2.43 23.22 18.48
C GLY A 181 -3.32 22.16 17.80
N GLN A 182 -3.09 21.93 16.51
CA GLN A 182 -3.79 20.91 15.72
C GLN A 182 -3.02 19.59 15.78
N LEU A 183 -3.73 18.46 15.74
CA LEU A 183 -3.09 17.16 15.64
C LEU A 183 -2.27 17.10 14.35
N LYS A 184 -1.01 16.73 14.51
CA LYS A 184 -0.03 16.52 13.44
C LYS A 184 0.56 15.13 13.61
N LEU A 185 0.59 14.38 12.52
CA LEU A 185 1.36 13.15 12.39
C LEU A 185 2.52 13.49 11.45
N ASN A 186 3.75 13.47 11.97
CA ASN A 186 4.95 13.68 11.17
C ASN A 186 5.39 12.36 10.57
N ILE A 187 5.43 12.30 9.24
CA ILE A 187 5.74 11.11 8.48
C ILE A 187 6.98 11.39 7.62
N ASN A 188 7.94 10.49 7.69
CA ASN A 188 9.07 10.44 6.78
C ASN A 188 8.81 9.41 5.67
N ALA A 189 9.20 9.75 4.44
CA ALA A 189 9.20 8.84 3.31
C ALA A 189 10.62 8.80 2.73
N ASP A 190 11.39 7.78 3.11
CA ASP A 190 12.74 7.55 2.62
C ASP A 190 12.69 6.79 1.29
N THR A 191 13.13 7.45 0.23
CA THR A 191 13.06 6.97 -1.15
C THR A 191 13.92 7.81 -2.09
N GLU A 192 14.37 7.21 -3.19
CA GLU A 192 15.02 7.90 -4.31
C GLU A 192 13.99 8.50 -5.29
N LEU A 193 12.72 8.14 -5.14
CA LEU A 193 11.66 8.62 -6.02
C LEU A 193 11.31 10.08 -5.75
N LYS A 194 10.95 10.80 -6.81
CA LYS A 194 10.42 12.16 -6.70
C LYS A 194 9.04 12.15 -6.05
N MET A 195 8.95 12.80 -4.89
CA MET A 195 7.72 12.95 -4.13
C MET A 195 6.91 14.19 -4.56
N ILE A 196 5.63 13.99 -4.90
CA ILE A 196 4.68 15.04 -5.27
C ILE A 196 3.47 14.97 -4.33
N THR A 197 3.23 16.02 -3.58
CA THR A 197 2.14 16.17 -2.60
C THR A 197 1.00 17.03 -3.15
N GLY A 198 -0.23 16.53 -3.06
CA GLY A 198 -1.47 17.31 -3.08
C GLY A 198 -2.23 17.13 -1.76
N ALA A 199 -3.37 17.80 -1.58
CA ALA A 199 -4.10 17.77 -0.31
C ALA A 199 -4.43 16.34 0.17
N ASP A 200 -4.97 15.49 -0.72
CA ASP A 200 -5.44 14.14 -0.35
C ASP A 200 -4.63 13.01 -1.01
N VAL A 201 -3.49 13.36 -1.62
CA VAL A 201 -2.69 12.43 -2.41
C VAL A 201 -1.20 12.72 -2.29
N LEU A 202 -0.42 11.66 -2.19
CA LEU A 202 1.01 11.66 -2.33
C LEU A 202 1.43 10.70 -3.43
N MET A 203 2.21 11.19 -4.39
CA MET A 203 2.67 10.44 -5.55
C MET A 203 4.19 10.32 -5.52
N PHE A 204 4.70 9.14 -5.89
CA PHE A 204 6.11 8.87 -6.06
C PHE A 204 6.38 8.51 -7.51
N LYS A 205 7.28 9.27 -8.14
CA LYS A 205 7.64 9.12 -9.54
C LYS A 205 9.12 8.85 -9.69
N ASP A 206 9.51 8.07 -10.70
CA ASP A 206 10.91 7.96 -11.07
C ASP A 206 11.41 9.21 -11.82
N GLU A 207 12.67 9.19 -12.23
CA GLU A 207 13.31 10.28 -12.98
C GLU A 207 12.67 10.52 -14.35
N LYS A 208 12.09 9.48 -14.96
CA LYS A 208 11.38 9.54 -16.25
C LYS A 208 9.98 10.17 -16.08
N GLY A 209 9.48 10.28 -14.85
CA GLY A 209 8.17 10.83 -14.51
C GLY A 209 7.06 9.79 -14.41
N ASP A 210 7.42 8.50 -14.47
CA ASP A 210 6.48 7.38 -14.33
C ASP A 210 6.04 7.23 -12.88
N LEU A 211 4.73 7.11 -12.68
CA LEU A 211 4.15 6.88 -11.36
C LEU A 211 4.48 5.46 -10.87
N LYS A 212 5.18 5.35 -9.74
CA LYS A 212 5.50 4.06 -9.10
C LYS A 212 4.59 3.74 -7.92
N LEU A 213 4.25 4.75 -7.14
CA LEU A 213 3.36 4.60 -5.99
C LEU A 213 2.45 5.83 -5.84
N LYS A 214 1.18 5.59 -5.49
CA LYS A 214 0.22 6.61 -5.11
C LYS A 214 -0.37 6.26 -3.74
N TYR A 215 -0.10 7.10 -2.74
CA TYR A 215 -0.77 7.07 -1.45
C TYR A 215 -1.94 8.06 -1.50
N SER A 216 -3.15 7.63 -1.16
CA SER A 216 -4.33 8.51 -1.16
C SER A 216 -5.36 8.06 -0.14
N SER A 217 -6.40 8.87 0.07
CA SER A 217 -7.50 8.56 0.98
C SER A 217 -7.02 8.31 2.41
N LEU A 218 -6.09 9.17 2.85
CA LEU A 218 -5.60 9.21 4.22
C LEU A 218 -6.78 9.30 5.18
N LYS A 219 -6.83 8.37 6.14
CA LYS A 219 -7.86 8.39 7.19
C LYS A 219 -7.24 8.32 8.56
N VAL A 220 -7.71 9.23 9.39
CA VAL A 220 -7.37 9.30 10.81
C VAL A 220 -8.69 9.24 11.57
N TRP A 221 -8.72 8.48 12.65
CA TRP A 221 -9.90 8.26 13.48
C TRP A 221 -9.59 8.61 14.92
N ASP A 222 -10.60 9.07 15.67
CA ASP A 222 -10.51 9.10 17.13
C ASP A 222 -10.93 7.75 17.75
N ALA A 223 -10.76 7.63 19.08
CA ALA A 223 -11.12 6.45 19.85
C ALA A 223 -12.60 6.03 19.73
N ASN A 224 -13.49 6.96 19.36
CA ASN A 224 -14.93 6.73 19.23
C ASN A 224 -15.32 6.35 17.79
N GLY A 225 -14.35 6.20 16.89
CA GLY A 225 -14.58 5.88 15.48
C GLY A 225 -15.04 7.09 14.64
N LYS A 226 -14.88 8.32 15.14
CA LYS A 226 -15.15 9.52 14.35
C LYS A 226 -13.93 9.82 13.46
N GLU A 227 -14.18 10.02 12.18
CA GLU A 227 -13.15 10.42 11.22
C GLU A 227 -12.65 11.84 11.54
N LEU A 228 -11.34 11.97 11.72
CA LEU A 228 -10.63 13.23 11.82
C LEU A 228 -10.17 13.61 10.41
N ARG A 229 -10.76 14.68 9.84
CA ARG A 229 -10.41 15.15 8.51
C ARG A 229 -8.91 15.42 8.43
N ALA A 230 -8.20 14.73 7.55
CA ALA A 230 -6.76 14.80 7.41
C ALA A 230 -6.35 15.17 5.98
N TYR A 231 -5.19 15.81 5.83
CA TYR A 231 -4.57 16.13 4.54
C TYR A 231 -3.06 16.13 4.66
N PHE A 232 -2.37 16.01 3.53
CA PHE A 232 -0.91 16.11 3.44
C PHE A 232 -0.47 17.56 3.29
N GLU A 233 0.50 17.94 4.10
CA GLU A 233 1.24 19.18 4.01
C GLU A 233 2.73 18.86 3.87
N LYS A 234 3.39 19.48 2.89
CA LYS A 234 4.84 19.36 2.73
C LYS A 234 5.53 20.44 3.55
N SER A 235 6.43 20.06 4.45
CA SER A 235 7.23 21.02 5.24
C SER A 235 8.68 20.57 5.27
N ASN A 236 9.61 21.37 4.73
CA ASN A 236 11.06 21.09 4.80
C ASN A 236 11.43 19.62 4.46
N TYR A 237 10.87 19.08 3.37
CA TYR A 237 11.05 17.70 2.92
C TYR A 237 10.39 16.61 3.80
N GLU A 238 9.66 16.98 4.83
CA GLU A 238 8.83 16.08 5.63
C GLU A 238 7.37 16.10 5.17
N LEU A 239 6.69 14.97 5.35
CA LEU A 239 5.26 14.83 5.11
C LEU A 239 4.53 15.02 6.44
N ARG A 240 3.70 16.06 6.54
CA ARG A 240 2.83 16.26 7.69
C ARG A 240 1.41 15.88 7.33
N VAL A 241 0.80 15.10 8.21
CA VAL A 241 -0.62 14.80 8.18
C VAL A 241 -1.27 15.61 9.28
N THR A 242 -2.19 16.51 8.94
CA THR A 242 -2.80 17.40 9.95
C THR A 242 -4.31 17.37 9.93
N ASN A 243 -4.93 17.55 11.09
CA ASN A 243 -6.39 17.49 11.23
C ASN A 243 -7.10 18.86 11.11
N TYR A 244 -7.04 19.51 9.94
CA TYR A 244 -7.66 20.83 9.76
C TYR A 244 -9.06 20.77 9.11
N GLU A 245 -9.98 21.58 9.61
CA GLU A 245 -11.12 22.02 8.81
C GLU A 245 -10.67 23.09 7.81
N PHE A 246 -10.52 22.72 6.54
CA PHE A 246 -10.26 23.68 5.48
C PHE A 246 -11.39 24.71 5.41
N LYS A 247 -11.20 25.87 6.04
CA LYS A 247 -12.08 27.04 5.85
C LYS A 247 -11.88 27.50 4.42
N ARG A 248 -12.79 27.07 3.54
CA ARG A 248 -12.85 27.52 2.15
C ARG A 248 -12.91 29.05 2.19
N ARG A 249 -11.83 29.73 1.79
CA ARG A 249 -11.84 31.19 1.58
C ARG A 249 -12.97 31.46 0.59
N LYS A 250 -14.08 32.03 1.05
CA LYS A 250 -15.01 32.71 0.13
C LYS A 250 -14.20 33.84 -0.48
N SER A 251 -13.89 33.75 -1.77
CA SER A 251 -13.47 34.92 -2.51
C SER A 251 -14.60 35.93 -2.38
N LYS A 252 -14.36 37.02 -1.65
CA LYS A 252 -15.17 38.22 -1.86
C LYS A 252 -14.82 38.68 -3.27
N ILE A 253 -15.76 38.50 -4.19
CA ILE A 253 -15.88 39.32 -5.39
C ILE A 253 -16.57 40.60 -4.92
#